data_AF-A0A644ZFY8-F1
#
_entry.id   AF-A0A644ZFY8-F1
#
_cell.length_a   1.000
_cell.length_b   1.000
_cell.length_c   1.000
_cell.angle_alpha   90.00
_cell.angle_beta   90.00
_cell.angle_gamma   90.00
#
_symmetry.space_group_name_H-M   'P 1'
#
loop_
_entity.id
_entity.type
_entity.pdbx_description
1 polymer ?
#
loop_
_entity_poly.entity_id
_entity_poly.type
_entity_poly.pdbx_seq_one_letter_code
_entity_poly.pdbx_strand_id
1 'polypeptide(L)'
;MLTRRLGLRLSEQDVFANVVGGLHIDEPAADLAVAIAIASSMKDVAVRAEVVLIGEVGLSGELRWVGQMNARLREAAKLGFKTAIVPHKVGQGEPYPKGITIKEARSLREALSFALLSE
;
A
#
# COMPACT_ATOMS: atom_id res chain seq x y z
N MET A 1 -4.46 -2.07 -14.60
CA MET A 1 -4.27 -0.70 -14.06
C MET A 1 -2.79 -0.32 -13.96
N LEU A 2 -1.94 -1.13 -13.30
CA LEU A 2 -0.51 -0.87 -13.10
C LEU A 2 0.24 -0.43 -14.37
N THR A 3 0.05 -1.13 -15.49
CA THR A 3 0.67 -0.74 -16.77
C THR A 3 0.32 0.67 -17.21
N ARG A 4 -0.96 1.06 -17.12
CA ARG A 4 -1.42 2.37 -17.59
C ARG A 4 -1.06 3.49 -16.62
N ARG A 5 -1.07 3.22 -15.31
CA ARG A 5 -0.91 4.28 -14.28
C ARG A 5 0.52 4.45 -13.79
N LEU A 6 1.30 3.37 -13.77
CA LEU A 6 2.71 3.37 -13.36
C LEU A 6 3.69 3.21 -14.53
N GLY A 7 3.21 2.92 -15.76
CA GLY A 7 4.05 2.72 -16.94
C GLY A 7 4.78 1.37 -16.96
N LEU A 8 4.31 0.39 -16.17
CA LEU A 8 4.94 -0.93 -16.07
C LEU A 8 4.57 -1.84 -17.26
N ARG A 9 5.56 -2.37 -17.98
CA ARG A 9 5.36 -3.29 -19.10
C ARG A 9 5.07 -4.72 -18.61
N LEU A 10 3.88 -4.94 -18.05
CA LEU A 10 3.46 -6.23 -17.48
C LEU A 10 2.92 -7.23 -18.52
N SER A 11 2.58 -6.78 -19.74
CA SER A 11 1.95 -7.64 -20.75
C SER A 11 2.84 -8.78 -21.26
N GLU A 12 4.15 -8.65 -21.07
CA GLU A 12 5.17 -9.59 -21.53
C GLU A 12 5.80 -10.33 -20.33
N GLN A 13 5.17 -10.29 -19.16
CA GLN A 13 5.72 -10.80 -17.91
C GLN A 13 4.75 -11.79 -17.27
N ASP A 14 5.29 -12.91 -16.79
CA ASP A 14 4.56 -13.82 -15.92
C ASP A 14 4.61 -13.29 -14.49
N VAL A 15 3.45 -12.90 -13.96
CA VAL A 15 3.33 -12.33 -12.61
C VAL A 15 2.83 -13.39 -11.64
N PHE A 16 3.69 -13.77 -10.70
CA PHE A 16 3.34 -14.63 -9.58
C PHE A 16 3.24 -13.78 -8.30
N ALA A 17 2.10 -13.86 -7.62
CA ALA A 17 1.89 -13.20 -6.33
C ALA A 17 1.45 -14.25 -5.31
N ASN A 18 1.96 -14.13 -4.09
CA ASN A 18 1.65 -15.05 -3.00
C ASN A 18 1.42 -14.28 -1.70
N VAL A 19 0.53 -14.81 -0.86
CA VAL A 19 0.31 -14.33 0.51
C VAL A 19 1.04 -15.29 1.45
N VAL A 20 2.04 -14.77 2.16
CA VAL A 20 2.85 -15.56 3.10
C VAL A 20 1.97 -16.06 4.25
N GLY A 21 2.23 -17.29 4.72
CA GLY A 21 1.52 -17.89 5.84
C GLY A 21 0.24 -18.65 5.46
N GLY A 22 -0.05 -18.81 4.17
CA GLY A 22 -1.24 -19.54 3.70
C GLY A 22 -2.55 -18.83 4.01
N LEU A 23 -2.49 -17.52 4.27
CA LEU A 23 -3.67 -16.71 4.56
C LEU A 23 -4.48 -16.47 3.29
N HIS A 24 -5.81 -16.53 3.43
CA HIS A 24 -6.72 -16.08 2.41
C HIS A 24 -7.15 -14.65 2.72
N ILE A 25 -7.01 -13.74 1.75
CA ILE A 25 -7.38 -12.34 1.90
C ILE A 25 -8.50 -12.05 0.91
N ASP A 26 -9.67 -11.73 1.43
CA ASP A 26 -10.86 -11.31 0.68
C ASP A 26 -11.30 -9.92 1.15
N GLU A 27 -10.46 -8.91 0.88
CA GLU A 27 -10.77 -7.52 1.21
C GLU A 27 -10.01 -6.51 0.33
N PRO A 28 -10.59 -5.32 0.06
CA PRO A 28 -9.97 -4.31 -0.80
C PRO A 28 -8.77 -3.60 -0.15
N ALA A 29 -8.57 -3.72 1.18
CA ALA A 29 -7.48 -3.04 1.87
C ALA A 29 -6.08 -3.53 1.47
N ALA A 30 -5.99 -4.74 0.89
CA ALA A 30 -4.74 -5.34 0.46
C ALA A 30 -4.31 -4.90 -0.95
N ASP A 31 -5.18 -4.25 -1.72
CA ASP A 31 -4.91 -3.86 -3.11
C ASP A 31 -3.63 -3.04 -3.23
N LEU A 32 -3.46 -2.04 -2.35
CA LEU A 32 -2.27 -1.18 -2.36
C LEU A 32 -1.00 -2.00 -2.09
N ALA A 33 -1.02 -2.91 -1.12
CA ALA A 33 0.14 -3.74 -0.79
C ALA A 33 0.53 -4.64 -1.99
N VAL A 34 -0.45 -5.28 -2.63
CA VAL A 34 -0.22 -6.13 -3.81
C VAL A 34 0.30 -5.30 -4.99
N ALA A 35 -0.29 -4.14 -5.25
CA ALA A 35 0.12 -3.23 -6.32
C ALA A 35 1.57 -2.77 -6.15
N ILE A 36 1.97 -2.42 -4.93
CA ILE A 36 3.35 -2.02 -4.63
C ILE A 36 4.31 -3.21 -4.67
N ALA A 37 3.93 -4.40 -4.23
CA ALA A 37 4.76 -5.60 -4.34
C ALA A 37 5.09 -5.93 -5.80
N ILE A 38 4.09 -5.92 -6.69
CA ILE A 38 4.30 -6.12 -8.13
C ILE A 38 5.17 -5.01 -8.71
N ALA A 39 4.89 -3.74 -8.36
CA ALA A 39 5.67 -2.62 -8.86
C ALA A 39 7.13 -2.63 -8.39
N SER A 40 7.37 -3.04 -7.15
CA SER A 40 8.70 -3.23 -6.56
C SER A 40 9.46 -4.34 -7.30
N SER A 41 8.85 -5.51 -7.49
CA SER A 41 9.45 -6.61 -8.25
C SER A 41 9.79 -6.23 -9.68
N MET A 42 8.90 -5.51 -10.37
CA MET A 42 9.14 -5.03 -11.74
C MET A 42 10.24 -3.97 -11.85
N LYS A 43 10.49 -3.23 -10.77
CA LYS A 43 11.50 -2.16 -10.74
C LYS A 43 12.84 -2.62 -10.18
N ASP A 44 12.89 -3.83 -9.61
CA ASP A 44 14.03 -4.34 -8.86
C ASP A 44 14.50 -3.41 -7.73
N VAL A 45 13.52 -2.77 -7.06
CA VAL A 45 13.78 -1.87 -5.92
C VAL A 45 12.96 -2.35 -4.74
N ALA A 46 13.62 -2.61 -3.62
CA ALA A 46 12.96 -3.10 -2.42
C ALA A 46 12.03 -2.06 -1.79
N VAL A 47 10.92 -2.55 -1.21
CA VAL A 47 10.06 -1.77 -0.33
C VAL A 47 10.74 -1.63 1.03
N ARG A 48 10.61 -0.45 1.66
CA ARG A 48 11.09 -0.22 3.03
C ARG A 48 10.47 -1.23 4.01
N ALA A 49 11.31 -2.00 4.70
CA ALA A 49 10.86 -3.09 5.58
C ALA A 49 9.95 -2.66 6.74
N GLU A 50 10.06 -1.40 7.16
CA GLU A 50 9.31 -0.82 8.28
C GLU A 50 7.97 -0.17 7.88
N VAL A 51 7.59 -0.30 6.59
CA VAL A 51 6.37 0.29 6.03
C VAL A 51 5.26 -0.76 5.95
N VAL A 52 4.05 -0.36 6.38
CA VAL A 52 2.81 -1.07 6.08
C VAL A 52 2.00 -0.28 5.04
N LEU A 53 1.35 -0.99 4.11
CA LEU A 53 0.55 -0.43 3.03
C LEU A 53 -0.90 -0.87 3.21
N ILE A 54 -1.83 0.07 3.29
CA ILE A 54 -3.25 -0.23 3.54
C ILE A 54 -4.10 0.66 2.65
N GLY A 55 -4.90 0.10 1.76
CA GLY A 55 -5.84 0.86 0.95
C GLY A 55 -6.34 0.13 -0.28
N GLU A 56 -7.50 0.55 -0.75
CA GLU A 56 -8.11 0.09 -2.00
C GLU A 56 -7.53 0.89 -3.18
N VAL A 57 -7.33 0.23 -4.32
CA VAL A 57 -6.78 0.84 -5.53
C VAL A 57 -7.85 0.87 -6.61
N GLY A 58 -8.31 2.07 -6.96
CA GLY A 58 -9.25 2.24 -8.06
C GLY A 58 -8.58 2.08 -9.43
N LEU A 59 -9.40 1.81 -10.45
CA LEU A 59 -8.93 1.59 -11.82
C LEU A 59 -8.22 2.82 -12.43
N SER A 60 -8.52 4.02 -11.93
CA SER A 60 -7.91 5.26 -12.40
C SER A 60 -6.56 5.56 -11.73
N GLY A 61 -6.21 4.83 -10.67
CA GLY A 61 -4.99 5.07 -9.89
C GLY A 61 -5.16 5.86 -8.63
N GLU A 62 -6.40 6.21 -8.30
CA GLU A 62 -6.79 6.77 -7.02
C GLU A 62 -6.70 5.73 -5.89
N LEU A 63 -6.37 6.20 -4.69
CA LEU A 63 -6.44 5.40 -3.48
C LEU A 63 -7.72 5.72 -2.73
N ARG A 64 -8.40 4.67 -2.24
CA ARG A 64 -9.70 4.79 -1.59
C ARG A 64 -9.64 4.25 -0.16
N TRP A 65 -10.37 4.92 0.72
CA TRP A 65 -10.47 4.55 2.14
C TRP A 65 -11.07 3.19 2.35
N VAL A 66 -10.59 2.51 3.38
CA VAL A 66 -11.06 1.18 3.78
C VAL A 66 -11.52 1.18 5.24
N GLY A 67 -12.34 0.19 5.58
CA GLY A 67 -12.91 0.03 6.91
C GLY A 67 -11.85 -0.16 8.00
N GLN A 68 -12.19 0.28 9.21
CA GLN A 68 -11.42 0.04 10.43
C GLN A 68 -9.96 0.53 10.40
N MET A 69 -9.66 1.60 9.66
CA MET A 69 -8.28 2.11 9.52
C MET A 69 -7.56 2.30 10.87
N ASN A 70 -8.20 2.94 11.85
CA ASN A 70 -7.59 3.16 13.17
C ASN A 70 -7.28 1.87 13.93
N ALA A 71 -8.04 0.78 13.72
CA ALA A 71 -7.73 -0.51 14.31
C ALA A 71 -6.49 -1.14 13.62
N ARG A 72 -6.45 -1.10 12.29
CA ARG A 72 -5.31 -1.59 11.48
C ARG A 72 -4.01 -0.85 11.81
N LEU A 73 -4.07 0.47 11.92
CA LEU A 73 -2.93 1.32 12.27
C LEU A 73 -2.42 1.04 13.70
N ARG A 74 -3.32 0.82 14.67
CA ARG A 74 -2.94 0.42 16.02
C ARG A 74 -2.21 -0.92 16.02
N GLU A 75 -2.70 -1.88 15.24
CA GLU A 75 -2.08 -3.20 15.16
C GLU A 75 -0.72 -3.15 14.46
N ALA A 76 -0.60 -2.39 13.37
CA ALA A 76 0.67 -2.15 12.70
C ALA A 76 1.71 -1.52 13.65
N ALA A 77 1.31 -0.53 14.45
CA ALA A 77 2.19 0.07 15.45
C ALA A 77 2.65 -0.95 16.51
N LYS A 78 1.74 -1.81 17.00
CA LYS A 78 2.08 -2.87 17.96
C LYS A 78 3.05 -3.90 17.39
N LEU A 79 2.89 -4.27 16.12
CA LEU A 79 3.77 -5.20 15.41
C LEU A 79 5.13 -4.57 15.05
N GLY A 80 5.32 -3.27 15.33
CA GLY A 80 6.61 -2.59 15.21
C GLY A 80 6.82 -1.82 13.90
N PHE A 81 5.82 -1.75 13.02
CA PHE A 81 5.89 -0.91 11.82
C PHE A 81 6.06 0.56 12.20
N LYS A 82 6.94 1.26 11.47
CA LYS A 82 7.28 2.66 11.76
C LYS A 82 6.47 3.64 10.93
N THR A 83 6.08 3.24 9.74
CA THR A 83 5.31 4.07 8.80
C THR A 83 4.15 3.28 8.22
N ALA A 84 2.97 3.89 8.14
CA ALA A 84 1.85 3.40 7.36
C ALA A 84 1.62 4.33 6.17
N ILE A 85 1.52 3.75 4.98
CA ILE A 85 1.08 4.45 3.77
C ILE A 85 -0.39 4.12 3.55
N VAL A 86 -1.24 5.15 3.54
CA VAL A 86 -2.70 5.04 3.50
C VAL A 86 -3.31 6.03 2.51
N PRO A 87 -4.55 5.78 2.03
CA PRO A 87 -5.32 6.75 1.26
C PRO A 87 -5.43 8.10 1.97
N HIS A 88 -5.39 9.19 1.20
CA HIS A 88 -5.58 10.53 1.73
C HIS A 88 -6.95 10.74 2.36
N LYS A 89 -6.99 11.24 3.60
CA LYS A 89 -8.23 11.43 4.37
C LYS A 89 -9.07 12.56 3.80
N VAL A 90 -10.32 12.25 3.45
CA VAL A 90 -11.31 13.27 3.07
C VAL A 90 -12.25 13.50 4.25
N GLY A 91 -12.21 14.71 4.82
CA GLY A 91 -13.11 15.13 5.90
C GLY A 91 -12.55 14.96 7.32
N GLN A 92 -13.37 15.32 8.30
CA GLN A 92 -13.05 15.15 9.73
C GLN A 92 -13.36 13.71 10.16
N GLY A 93 -12.45 13.11 10.92
CA GLY A 93 -12.66 11.83 11.57
C GLY A 93 -11.68 11.69 12.72
N GLU A 94 -11.73 10.55 13.41
CA GLU A 94 -10.85 10.30 14.55
C GLU A 94 -9.36 10.56 14.22
N PRO A 95 -8.60 11.15 15.15
CA PRO A 95 -7.15 11.25 15.02
C PRO A 95 -6.51 9.89 14.79
N TYR A 96 -5.37 9.87 14.09
CA TYR A 96 -4.58 8.66 13.94
C TYR A 96 -4.00 8.21 15.28
N PRO A 97 -3.83 6.90 15.48
CA PRO A 97 -3.16 6.39 16.67
C PRO A 97 -1.70 6.85 16.73
N LYS A 98 -1.18 7.02 17.96
CA LYS A 98 0.23 7.32 18.21
C LYS A 98 1.10 6.08 17.95
N GLY A 99 2.41 6.30 17.77
CA GLY A 99 3.40 5.22 17.67
C GLY A 99 3.67 4.72 16.25
N ILE A 100 3.01 5.28 15.24
CA ILE A 100 3.28 5.01 13.82
C ILE A 100 3.16 6.31 13.01
N THR A 101 4.08 6.53 12.08
CA THR A 101 4.04 7.68 11.17
C THR A 101 3.04 7.41 10.06
N ILE A 102 2.16 8.36 9.77
CA ILE A 102 1.18 8.21 8.70
C ILE A 102 1.62 9.01 7.49
N LYS A 103 1.75 8.35 6.34
CA LYS A 103 1.94 8.96 5.03
C LYS A 103 0.69 8.77 4.20
N GLU A 104 -0.01 9.86 3.98
CA GLU A 104 -1.21 9.88 3.15
C GLU A 104 -0.85 10.03 1.68
N ALA A 105 -1.39 9.16 0.83
CA ALA A 105 -1.23 9.21 -0.62
C ALA A 105 -2.60 9.29 -1.30
N ARG A 106 -2.70 10.11 -2.36
CA ARG A 106 -3.91 10.24 -3.18
C ARG A 106 -3.92 9.27 -4.35
N SER A 107 -2.75 8.79 -4.76
CA SER A 107 -2.58 7.94 -5.93
C SER A 107 -1.57 6.83 -5.72
N LEU A 108 -1.69 5.77 -6.53
CA LEU A 108 -0.73 4.67 -6.52
C LEU A 108 0.71 5.14 -6.81
N ARG A 109 0.88 6.16 -7.66
CA ARG A 109 2.20 6.71 -8.00
C ARG A 109 2.87 7.36 -6.79
N GLU A 110 2.10 8.12 -6.03
CA GLU A 110 2.57 8.78 -4.81
C GLU A 110 2.85 7.76 -3.69
N ALA A 111 1.98 6.76 -3.52
CA ALA A 111 2.26 5.68 -2.57
C ALA A 111 3.55 4.92 -2.93
N LEU A 112 3.81 4.68 -4.22
CA LEU A 112 5.04 4.03 -4.67
C LEU A 112 6.29 4.83 -4.32
N SER A 113 6.28 6.15 -4.51
CA SER A 113 7.44 6.99 -4.14
C SER A 113 7.70 7.04 -2.64
N PHE A 114 6.67 6.82 -1.81
CA PHE A 114 6.83 6.73 -0.36
C PHE A 114 7.33 5.36 0.12
N ALA A 115 7.01 4.30 -0.63
CA ALA A 115 7.22 2.91 -0.22
C ALA A 115 8.60 2.36 -0.58
N LEU A 116 9.11 2.70 -1.77
CA LEU A 116 10.40 2.19 -2.25
C LEU A 116 11.58 2.82 -1.50
N LEU A 117 12.68 2.09 -1.40
CA LEU A 117 13.95 2.67 -1.00
C LEU A 117 14.38 3.72 -2.03
N SER A 118 14.83 4.87 -1.55
CA SER A 118 15.54 5.83 -2.39
C SER A 118 16.89 5.23 -2.78
N GLU A 119 17.32 5.43 -4.03
CA GLU A 119 18.72 5.29 -4.42
C GLU A 119 19.62 6.25 -3.61
#